data_AF-A0A0S8F516-F1
#
_entry.id   AF-A0A0S8F516-F1
#
_cell.length_a   1.000
_cell.length_b   1.000
_cell.length_c   1.000
_cell.angle_alpha   90.00
_cell.angle_beta   90.00
_cell.angle_gamma   90.00
#
_symmetry.space_group_name_H-M   'P 1'
#
loop_
_entity.id
_entity.type
_entity.pdbx_description
1 polymer ?
#
loop_
_entity_poly.entity_id
_entity_poly.type
_entity_poly.pdbx_seq_one_letter_code
_entity_poly.pdbx_strand_id
1 'polypeptide(L)'
;MKDRIRVLWVAGLFSLTAFAGVAVADEFPEGCVSCHVEKIGDVDFRLNTLLEQIGHRKVDRLKQVPRDCGRCHTSDPTEEENFTAMIHEIHFDVPKINLFVTRFDGACIHCHQVDTETGEAGLKNGPKNW
;
A
#
# COMPACT_ATOMS: atom_id res chain seq x y z
N MET A 1 62.97 38.72 -10.13
CA MET A 1 63.08 37.31 -9.70
C MET A 1 62.25 37.16 -8.44
N LYS A 2 61.36 36.14 -8.38
CA LYS A 2 60.53 35.74 -7.22
C LYS A 2 59.44 36.76 -6.81
N ASP A 3 58.14 36.47 -6.69
CA ASP A 3 57.37 35.23 -6.61
C ASP A 3 55.95 35.49 -7.15
N ARG A 4 55.47 34.65 -8.08
CA ARG A 4 54.06 34.65 -8.51
C ARG A 4 53.34 33.57 -7.71
N ILE A 5 52.64 33.98 -6.66
CA ILE A 5 51.71 33.12 -5.92
C ILE A 5 50.57 32.77 -6.88
N ARG A 6 50.62 31.55 -7.42
CA ARG A 6 49.52 30.93 -8.16
C ARG A 6 48.63 30.24 -7.13
N VAL A 7 47.56 30.93 -6.71
CA VAL A 7 46.42 30.29 -6.04
C VAL A 7 45.78 29.36 -7.07
N LEU A 8 46.12 28.07 -6.99
CA LEU A 8 45.44 27.02 -7.72
C LEU A 8 44.05 26.87 -7.10
N TRP A 9 43.07 27.50 -7.72
CA TRP A 9 41.66 27.16 -7.53
C TRP A 9 41.47 25.73 -8.06
N VAL A 10 41.48 24.75 -7.17
CA VAL A 10 40.94 23.44 -7.46
C VAL A 10 39.43 23.63 -7.55
N ALA A 11 38.95 23.92 -8.76
CA ALA A 11 37.56 23.76 -9.11
C ALA A 11 37.25 22.27 -8.99
N GLY A 12 36.78 21.86 -7.81
CA GLY A 12 36.26 20.52 -7.59
C GLY A 12 35.12 20.30 -8.57
N LEU A 13 35.36 19.44 -9.56
CA LEU A 13 34.27 18.83 -10.33
C LEU A 13 33.46 17.99 -9.34
N PHE A 14 32.44 18.59 -8.74
CA PHE A 14 31.31 17.83 -8.24
C PHE A 14 30.59 17.27 -9.46
N SER A 15 30.94 16.05 -9.85
CA SER A 15 30.09 15.26 -10.73
C SER A 15 28.74 15.11 -10.06
N LEU A 16 27.74 15.85 -10.54
CA LEU A 16 26.34 15.53 -10.33
C LEU A 16 26.09 14.17 -11.00
N THR A 17 26.34 13.09 -10.28
CA THR A 17 25.68 11.82 -10.57
C THR A 17 24.21 12.03 -10.28
N ALA A 18 23.43 12.27 -11.33
CA ALA A 18 21.99 12.13 -11.28
C ALA A 18 21.70 10.69 -10.80
N PHE A 19 21.25 10.57 -9.54
CA PHE A 19 20.60 9.36 -9.08
C PHE A 19 19.29 9.25 -9.87
N ALA A 20 19.36 8.58 -11.03
CA ALA A 20 18.17 8.05 -11.66
C ALA A 20 17.64 6.99 -10.69
N GLY A 21 16.68 7.39 -9.84
CA GLY A 21 16.00 6.48 -8.94
C GLY A 21 15.42 5.33 -9.76
N VAL A 22 15.84 4.11 -9.44
CA VAL A 22 15.25 2.92 -10.04
C VAL A 22 13.81 2.87 -9.55
N ALA A 23 12.85 3.06 -10.44
CA ALA A 23 11.45 2.83 -10.12
C ALA A 23 11.29 1.34 -9.79
N VAL A 24 11.08 1.02 -8.50
CA VAL A 24 10.74 -0.33 -8.07
C VAL A 24 9.29 -0.58 -8.50
N ALA A 25 9.05 -1.72 -9.14
CA ALA A 25 7.71 -2.10 -9.54
C ALA A 25 6.83 -2.27 -8.30
N ASP A 26 5.60 -1.76 -8.36
CA ASP A 26 4.60 -1.97 -7.32
C ASP A 26 4.11 -3.42 -7.40
N GLU A 27 4.47 -4.23 -6.42
CA GLU A 27 4.06 -5.62 -6.33
C GLU A 27 2.58 -5.77 -5.98
N PHE A 28 1.92 -4.70 -5.50
CA PHE A 28 0.54 -4.71 -5.05
C PHE A 28 -0.28 -3.57 -5.70
N PRO A 29 -0.34 -3.50 -7.05
CA PRO A 29 -0.91 -2.37 -7.76
C PRO A 29 -2.43 -2.23 -7.54
N GLU A 30 -3.11 -3.34 -7.25
CA GLU A 30 -4.55 -3.40 -7.03
C GLU A 30 -4.92 -3.43 -5.53
N GLY A 31 -3.94 -3.24 -4.65
CA GLY A 31 -4.14 -3.25 -3.20
C GLY A 31 -4.71 -4.58 -2.69
N CYS A 32 -5.92 -4.53 -2.15
CA CYS A 32 -6.57 -5.65 -1.45
C CYS A 32 -6.49 -6.96 -2.24
N VAL A 33 -6.86 -6.95 -3.51
CA VAL A 33 -6.94 -8.15 -4.36
C VAL A 33 -5.58 -8.63 -4.87
N SER A 34 -4.50 -7.87 -4.63
CA SER A 34 -3.12 -8.32 -4.90
C SER A 34 -2.61 -9.29 -3.82
N CYS A 35 -3.06 -9.14 -2.57
CA CYS A 35 -2.74 -10.06 -1.47
C CYS A 35 -3.85 -11.09 -1.22
N HIS A 36 -5.12 -10.67 -1.28
CA HIS A 36 -6.26 -11.55 -1.02
C HIS A 36 -6.61 -12.38 -2.25
N VAL A 37 -5.80 -13.39 -2.50
CA VAL A 37 -5.85 -14.26 -3.68
C VAL A 37 -6.22 -15.70 -3.32
N GLU A 38 -6.54 -16.51 -4.33
CA GLU A 38 -7.05 -17.89 -4.16
C GLU A 38 -6.07 -18.79 -3.38
N LYS A 39 -4.76 -18.55 -3.48
CA LYS A 39 -3.76 -19.37 -2.80
C LYS A 39 -2.56 -18.55 -2.33
N ILE A 40 -2.38 -18.51 -1.02
CA ILE A 40 -1.08 -18.27 -0.38
C ILE A 40 -0.71 -19.58 0.32
N GLY A 41 0.15 -20.38 -0.32
CA GLY A 41 0.33 -21.78 0.06
C GLY A 41 -0.95 -22.59 -0.22
N ASP A 42 -1.47 -23.28 0.80
CA ASP A 42 -2.67 -24.12 0.70
C ASP A 42 -3.96 -23.44 1.21
N VAL A 43 -3.89 -22.14 1.54
CA VAL A 43 -5.02 -21.39 2.11
C VAL A 43 -5.59 -20.41 1.10
N ASP A 44 -6.92 -20.39 0.96
CA ASP A 44 -7.66 -19.40 0.18
C ASP A 44 -7.86 -18.12 0.97
N PHE A 45 -7.17 -17.07 0.54
CA PHE A 45 -7.18 -15.75 1.16
C PHE A 45 -8.09 -14.76 0.44
N ARG A 46 -8.88 -15.19 -0.57
CA ARG A 46 -9.82 -14.28 -1.23
C ARG A 46 -10.81 -13.71 -0.23
N LEU A 47 -11.12 -12.43 -0.41
CA LEU A 47 -11.97 -11.69 0.53
C LEU A 47 -13.35 -12.33 0.70
N ASN A 48 -13.99 -12.81 -0.37
CA ASN A 48 -15.29 -13.48 -0.24
C ASN A 48 -15.23 -14.72 0.66
N THR A 49 -14.14 -15.50 0.56
CA THR A 49 -13.93 -16.70 1.38
C THR A 49 -13.74 -16.33 2.85
N LEU A 50 -12.88 -15.33 3.14
CA LEU A 50 -12.64 -14.89 4.51
C LEU A 50 -13.87 -14.21 5.13
N LEU A 51 -14.60 -13.41 4.34
CA LEU A 51 -15.84 -12.74 4.77
C LEU A 51 -16.95 -13.76 5.11
N GLU A 52 -17.05 -14.86 4.35
CA GLU A 52 -18.00 -15.93 4.64
C GLU A 52 -17.71 -16.60 5.99
N GLN A 53 -16.44 -16.78 6.35
CA GLN A 53 -16.04 -17.38 7.63
C GLN A 53 -16.48 -16.57 8.85
N ILE A 54 -16.62 -15.26 8.71
CA ILE A 54 -17.09 -14.37 9.78
C ILE A 54 -18.59 -14.07 9.69
N GLY A 55 -19.32 -14.75 8.81
CA GLY A 55 -20.78 -14.59 8.65
C GLY A 55 -21.19 -13.29 7.95
N HIS A 56 -20.28 -12.63 7.24
CA HIS A 56 -20.60 -11.43 6.47
C HIS A 56 -21.57 -11.76 5.32
N ARG A 57 -22.44 -10.82 4.97
CA ARG A 57 -23.37 -10.97 3.84
C ARG A 57 -22.63 -11.21 2.52
N LYS A 58 -23.27 -11.92 1.58
CA LYS A 58 -22.68 -12.17 0.26
C LYS A 58 -22.34 -10.88 -0.49
N VAL A 59 -21.15 -10.86 -1.08
CA VAL A 59 -20.56 -9.72 -1.81
C VAL A 59 -20.47 -9.96 -3.32
N ASP A 60 -21.25 -10.90 -3.86
CA ASP A 60 -21.20 -11.33 -5.26
C ASP A 60 -21.41 -10.18 -6.27
N ARG A 61 -22.13 -9.14 -5.84
CA ARG A 61 -22.49 -7.97 -6.64
C ARG A 61 -21.41 -6.89 -6.71
N LEU A 62 -20.34 -7.02 -5.92
CA LEU A 62 -19.21 -6.11 -6.00
C LEU A 62 -18.48 -6.30 -7.33
N LYS A 63 -17.93 -5.22 -7.86
CA LYS A 63 -17.10 -5.24 -9.08
C LYS A 63 -15.70 -4.75 -8.79
N GLN A 64 -15.57 -3.79 -7.88
CA GLN A 64 -14.34 -3.07 -7.59
C GLN A 64 -14.08 -3.08 -6.08
N VAL A 65 -12.90 -3.52 -5.71
CA VAL A 65 -12.46 -3.71 -4.32
C VAL A 65 -11.30 -2.76 -4.05
N PRO A 66 -11.33 -1.99 -2.95
CA PRO A 66 -12.36 -1.97 -1.91
C PRO A 66 -13.50 -0.97 -2.17
N ARG A 67 -13.49 -0.24 -3.29
CA ARG A 67 -14.42 0.89 -3.50
C ARG A 67 -15.90 0.52 -3.29
N ASP A 68 -16.33 -0.66 -3.76
CA ASP A 68 -17.72 -1.05 -3.64
C ASP A 68 -18.11 -1.53 -2.23
N CYS A 69 -17.14 -1.84 -1.36
CA CYS A 69 -17.38 -2.09 0.07
C CYS A 69 -17.96 -0.84 0.75
N GLY A 70 -17.54 0.33 0.27
CA GLY A 70 -18.01 1.67 0.66
C GLY A 70 -19.52 1.89 0.52
N ARG A 71 -20.23 1.03 -0.22
CA ARG A 71 -21.69 1.11 -0.39
C ARG A 71 -22.46 0.66 0.84
N CYS A 72 -21.81 -0.04 1.77
CA CYS A 72 -22.39 -0.44 3.05
C CYS A 72 -21.54 0.07 4.23
N HIS A 73 -20.22 -0.02 4.12
CA HIS A 73 -19.30 0.48 5.15
C HIS A 73 -18.81 1.86 4.77
N THR A 74 -19.34 2.91 5.38
CA THR A 74 -18.92 4.27 5.05
C THR A 74 -17.52 4.55 5.61
N SER A 75 -16.89 5.63 5.15
CA SER A 75 -15.69 6.18 5.78
C SER A 75 -16.01 7.28 6.80
N ASP A 76 -17.28 7.45 7.18
CA ASP A 76 -17.69 8.41 8.21
C ASP A 76 -17.24 7.90 9.58
N PRO A 77 -16.36 8.62 10.29
CA PRO A 77 -15.80 8.16 11.57
C PRO A 77 -16.83 8.03 12.69
N THR A 78 -18.06 8.51 12.49
CA THR A 78 -19.17 8.39 13.46
C THR A 78 -19.98 7.10 13.30
N GLU A 79 -19.78 6.36 12.21
CA GLU A 79 -20.48 5.10 11.96
C GLU A 79 -19.76 3.92 12.64
N GLU A 80 -20.54 3.05 13.29
CA GLU A 80 -19.99 1.87 14.01
C GLU A 80 -19.24 0.92 13.07
N GLU A 81 -19.68 0.80 11.81
CA GLU A 81 -19.05 -0.05 10.79
C GLU A 81 -18.19 0.77 9.82
N ASN A 82 -17.42 1.72 10.35
CA ASN A 82 -16.49 2.53 9.56
C ASN A 82 -15.44 1.66 8.85
N PHE A 83 -15.44 1.70 7.52
CA PHE A 83 -14.54 0.89 6.69
C PHE A 83 -13.07 1.17 6.99
N THR A 84 -12.71 2.44 7.14
CA THR A 84 -11.32 2.86 7.33
C THR A 84 -10.77 2.35 8.66
N ALA A 85 -11.51 2.50 9.75
CA ALA A 85 -11.10 2.03 11.07
C ALA A 85 -10.96 0.50 11.09
N MET A 86 -11.98 -0.21 10.61
CA MET A 86 -12.02 -1.68 10.58
C MET A 86 -10.86 -2.29 9.78
N ILE A 87 -10.55 -1.76 8.60
CA ILE A 87 -9.47 -2.31 7.77
C ILE A 87 -8.11 -2.13 8.46
N HIS A 88 -7.85 -0.97 9.06
CA HIS A 88 -6.61 -0.80 9.82
C HIS A 88 -6.57 -1.73 11.04
N GLU A 89 -7.66 -1.84 11.79
CA GLU A 89 -7.72 -2.72 12.95
C GLU A 89 -7.40 -4.16 12.57
N ILE A 90 -8.07 -4.74 11.57
CA ILE A 90 -7.85 -6.14 11.17
C ILE A 90 -6.39 -6.39 10.72
N HIS A 91 -5.74 -5.42 10.08
CA HIS A 91 -4.38 -5.57 9.55
C HIS A 91 -3.28 -5.20 10.56
N PHE A 92 -3.62 -4.55 11.68
CA PHE A 92 -2.65 -4.19 12.72
C PHE A 92 -2.93 -4.83 14.08
N ASP A 93 -4.08 -5.49 14.25
CA ASP A 93 -4.42 -6.17 15.49
C ASP A 93 -3.48 -7.37 15.73
N VAL A 94 -3.16 -7.59 17.00
CA VAL A 94 -2.18 -8.57 17.51
C VAL A 94 -0.90 -8.63 16.66
N PRO A 95 -0.08 -7.55 16.60
CA PRO A 95 0.97 -7.36 15.59
C PRO A 95 2.07 -8.43 15.58
N LYS A 96 2.26 -9.15 16.70
CA LYS A 96 3.28 -10.22 16.80
C LYS A 96 2.95 -11.45 15.95
N ILE A 97 1.70 -11.65 15.57
CA ILE A 97 1.25 -12.79 14.76
C ILE A 97 0.55 -12.35 13.46
N ASN A 98 0.33 -11.04 13.28
CA ASN A 98 -0.32 -10.52 12.09
C ASN A 98 0.61 -10.61 10.87
N LEU A 99 0.17 -11.29 9.81
CA LEU A 99 0.98 -11.45 8.60
C LEU A 99 1.30 -10.11 7.95
N PHE A 100 0.37 -9.15 7.95
CA PHE A 100 0.64 -7.83 7.37
C PHE A 100 1.83 -7.14 8.05
N VAL A 101 1.86 -7.17 9.39
CA VAL A 101 2.93 -6.55 10.17
C VAL A 101 4.23 -7.35 10.09
N THR A 102 4.17 -8.68 10.20
CA THR A 102 5.38 -9.52 10.34
C THR A 102 6.05 -9.89 9.01
N ARG A 103 5.29 -9.91 7.90
CA ARG A 103 5.77 -10.30 6.58
C ARG A 103 5.93 -9.11 5.63
N PHE A 104 5.07 -8.11 5.78
CA PHE A 104 4.99 -6.96 4.87
C PHE A 104 5.29 -5.63 5.57
N ASP A 105 5.92 -5.70 6.75
CA ASP A 105 6.41 -4.55 7.53
C ASP A 105 5.35 -3.48 7.85
N GLY A 106 4.06 -3.82 7.78
CA GLY A 106 2.98 -2.86 7.92
C GLY A 106 3.00 -1.75 6.87
N ALA A 107 3.57 -2.01 5.68
CA ALA A 107 3.84 -0.98 4.68
C ALA A 107 2.55 -0.42 4.08
N CYS A 108 2.25 0.84 4.41
CA CYS A 108 1.03 1.54 3.98
C CYS A 108 0.85 1.53 2.46
N ILE A 109 1.97 1.56 1.71
CA ILE A 109 2.01 1.60 0.25
C ILE A 109 1.46 0.33 -0.41
N HIS A 110 1.25 -0.76 0.33
CA HIS A 110 0.62 -1.96 -0.22
C HIS A 110 -0.88 -1.78 -0.44
N CYS A 111 -1.53 -0.89 0.32
CA CYS A 111 -2.93 -0.51 0.14
C CYS A 111 -3.08 0.89 -0.45
N HIS A 112 -2.19 1.81 -0.08
CA HIS A 112 -2.25 3.21 -0.49
C HIS A 112 -1.32 3.50 -1.65
N GLN A 113 -1.79 4.32 -2.58
CA GLN A 113 -0.94 5.00 -3.55
C GLN A 113 -0.78 6.45 -3.10
N VAL A 114 0.43 6.97 -3.17
CA VAL A 114 0.72 8.37 -2.82
C VAL A 114 0.98 9.12 -4.12
N ASP A 115 0.21 10.18 -4.34
CA ASP A 115 0.50 11.14 -5.40
C ASP A 115 1.82 11.85 -5.07
N THR A 116 2.80 11.73 -5.96
CA THR A 116 4.15 12.27 -5.70
C THR A 116 4.26 13.78 -5.87
N GLU A 117 3.27 14.42 -6.50
CA GLU A 117 3.23 15.86 -6.70
C GLU A 117 2.54 16.56 -5.52
N THR A 118 1.42 16.00 -5.04
CA THR A 118 0.59 16.60 -3.98
C THR A 118 0.87 16.01 -2.60
N GLY A 119 1.41 14.80 -2.52
CA GLY A 119 1.57 14.03 -1.29
C GLY A 119 0.27 13.40 -0.78
N GLU A 120 -0.82 13.49 -1.52
CA GLU A 120 -2.11 12.90 -1.13
C GLU A 120 -2.08 11.38 -1.25
N ALA A 121 -2.54 10.69 -0.21
CA ALA A 121 -2.69 9.24 -0.21
C ALA A 121 -4.10 8.85 -0.65
N GLY A 122 -4.19 8.09 -1.74
CA GLY A 122 -5.40 7.43 -2.20
C GLY A 122 -5.38 5.94 -1.86
N LEU A 123 -6.56 5.31 -1.78
CA LEU A 123 -6.68 3.86 -1.64
C LEU A 123 -6.63 3.23 -3.04
N LYS A 124 -5.74 2.25 -3.24
CA LYS A 124 -5.70 1.45 -4.46
C LYS A 124 -7.00 0.67 -4.60
N ASN A 125 -7.39 0.38 -5.83
CA ASN A 125 -8.65 -0.32 -6.10
C ASN A 125 -8.56 -1.13 -7.38
N GLY A 126 -9.02 -2.38 -7.33
CA GLY A 126 -8.99 -3.29 -8.46
C GLY A 126 -10.23 -4.17 -8.63
N PRO A 127 -10.31 -4.89 -9.76
CA PRO A 127 -11.42 -5.80 -10.02
C PRO A 127 -11.44 -6.91 -8.97
N LYS A 128 -12.65 -7.29 -8.51
CA LYS A 128 -12.77 -8.47 -7.65
C LYS A 128 -12.20 -9.72 -8.33
N ASN A 129 -11.66 -10.65 -7.55
CA ASN A 129 -10.99 -11.86 -8.03
C ASN A 129 -11.73 -13.16 -7.65
N TRP A 130 -13.05 -13.09 -7.53
CA TRP A 130 -13.95 -14.23 -7.28
C TRP A 130 -15.25 -14.15 -8.10
#